data_AF-A0AAP3Z2H0-F1
#
_entry.id   AF-A0AAP3Z2H0-F1
#
_cell.length_a   1.000
_cell.length_b   1.000
_cell.length_c   1.000
_cell.angle_alpha   90.00
_cell.angle_beta   90.00
_cell.angle_gamma   90.00
#
_symmetry.space_group_name_H-M   'P 1'
#
loop_
_entity.id
_entity.type
_entity.pdbx_description
1 polymer ?
#
loop_
_entity_poly.entity_id
_entity_poly.type
_entity_poly.pdbx_seq_one_letter_code
_entity_poly.pdbx_strand_id
1 'polypeptide(L)'
;MPLEADTRVLIDTNLKNLGWVFSGKEQNVFLERPKTDREKKNLKGKRPDYVLYSKDGEPLIIIEAKRKGRKIDDALQQGIHYADSLGATLVFATDGVFCKSFHTKEHKSPLLNGNEVDELIRESLALRFLNNSEVNTISPKVQYDRKELIKIFDEANNILRGDGLRAGTERFGEFANILFLKLISENEQIKKENGEDTNFDNSCSWESIKKIPITARIEYINQTVYKKLNILYNTTIFTPLTLRNNDILKEIMEKLDPLILTDVDSDIKGDAFEFSVARKGVVSHGTLLFIVLVVYPWISELGFSLLADAVLLFLCLSYIASIAGNLEQLGVPIPAYIKNKLAEEIKSKDDSISELFEGNKEEEN
;
A
#
# COMPACT_ATOMS: atom_id res chain seq x y z
N MET A 1 -13.46 -29.79 -7.57
CA MET A 1 -11.98 -29.78 -7.67
C MET A 1 -11.49 -28.82 -6.60
N PRO A 2 -10.53 -29.20 -5.73
CA PRO A 2 -10.11 -28.35 -4.63
C PRO A 2 -9.51 -27.03 -5.16
N LEU A 3 -9.69 -25.96 -4.39
CA LEU A 3 -8.81 -24.80 -4.42
C LEU A 3 -7.34 -25.28 -4.45
N GLU A 4 -6.47 -24.69 -5.27
CA GLU A 4 -5.03 -24.95 -5.13
C GLU A 4 -4.65 -24.64 -3.68
N ALA A 5 -3.96 -25.57 -3.01
CA ALA A 5 -3.67 -25.50 -1.58
C ALA A 5 -3.09 -24.13 -1.17
N ASP A 6 -2.35 -23.50 -2.08
CA ASP A 6 -1.69 -22.20 -1.92
C ASP A 6 -2.66 -21.04 -1.61
N THR A 7 -3.79 -20.93 -2.34
CA THR A 7 -4.76 -19.84 -2.08
C THR A 7 -5.41 -20.00 -0.71
N ARG A 8 -5.69 -21.24 -0.30
CA ARG A 8 -6.28 -21.52 1.02
C ARG A 8 -5.32 -21.17 2.14
N VAL A 9 -4.03 -21.53 1.98
CA VAL A 9 -2.97 -21.19 2.95
C VAL A 9 -2.84 -19.67 3.13
N LEU A 10 -2.91 -18.90 2.04
CA LEU A 10 -2.87 -17.43 2.11
C LEU A 10 -4.06 -16.86 2.88
N ILE A 11 -5.28 -17.31 2.55
CA ILE A 11 -6.50 -16.85 3.24
C ILE A 11 -6.47 -17.22 4.72
N ASP A 12 -6.12 -18.47 5.04
CA ASP A 12 -6.06 -18.95 6.42
C ASP A 12 -5.04 -18.18 7.25
N THR A 13 -3.88 -17.86 6.66
CA THR A 13 -2.83 -17.08 7.31
C THR A 13 -3.30 -15.64 7.55
N ASN A 14 -3.90 -15.00 6.55
CA ASN A 14 -4.44 -13.65 6.67
C ASN A 14 -5.53 -13.58 7.76
N LEU A 15 -6.49 -14.50 7.73
CA LEU A 15 -7.56 -14.57 8.74
C LEU A 15 -7.02 -14.75 10.16
N LYS A 16 -6.01 -15.61 10.37
CA LYS A 16 -5.36 -15.76 11.67
C LYS A 16 -4.68 -14.47 12.13
N ASN A 17 -3.97 -13.78 11.23
CA ASN A 17 -3.31 -12.50 11.54
C ASN A 17 -4.32 -11.38 11.88
N LEU A 18 -5.51 -11.44 11.30
CA LEU A 18 -6.64 -10.56 11.61
C LEU A 18 -7.37 -10.93 12.92
N GLY A 19 -6.96 -12.03 13.58
CA GLY A 19 -7.50 -12.48 14.86
C GLY A 19 -8.69 -13.42 14.75
N TRP A 20 -8.97 -13.99 13.57
CA TRP A 20 -10.02 -14.99 13.40
C TRP A 20 -9.54 -16.38 13.85
N VAL A 21 -10.46 -17.15 14.46
CA VAL A 21 -10.16 -18.40 15.18
C VAL A 21 -10.85 -19.59 14.50
N PHE A 22 -10.04 -20.55 14.05
CA PHE A 22 -10.49 -21.71 13.27
C PHE A 22 -10.91 -22.92 14.12
N SER A 23 -10.51 -22.97 15.40
CA SER A 23 -10.71 -24.14 16.26
C SER A 23 -10.74 -23.77 17.73
N GLY A 24 -11.33 -24.64 18.55
CA GLY A 24 -11.42 -24.46 20.00
C GLY A 24 -12.72 -23.80 20.44
N LYS A 25 -12.77 -23.37 21.70
CA LYS A 25 -13.99 -22.80 22.31
C LYS A 25 -14.43 -21.50 21.65
N GLU A 26 -13.47 -20.68 21.24
CA GLU A 26 -13.68 -19.37 20.62
C GLU A 26 -13.73 -19.44 19.08
N GLN A 27 -13.96 -20.63 18.50
CA GLN A 27 -14.04 -20.80 17.05
C GLN A 27 -15.11 -19.90 16.44
N ASN A 28 -14.69 -19.03 15.52
CA ASN A 28 -15.57 -18.13 14.77
C ASN A 28 -15.35 -18.21 13.25
N VAL A 29 -14.51 -19.12 12.76
CA VAL A 29 -14.37 -19.46 11.33
C VAL A 29 -14.83 -20.89 11.08
N PHE A 30 -15.71 -21.07 10.09
CA PHE A 30 -16.19 -22.37 9.64
C PHE A 30 -15.90 -22.57 8.16
N LEU A 31 -15.21 -23.68 7.85
CA LEU A 31 -14.79 -24.04 6.50
C LEU A 31 -15.79 -24.99 5.85
N GLU A 32 -16.23 -24.68 4.62
CA GLU A 32 -17.12 -25.52 3.79
C GLU A 32 -18.44 -25.92 4.47
N ARG A 33 -18.82 -25.21 5.55
CA ARG A 33 -20.04 -25.46 6.32
C ARG A 33 -20.42 -24.23 7.15
N PRO A 34 -21.71 -24.04 7.45
CA PRO A 34 -22.13 -23.10 8.49
C PRO A 34 -22.00 -23.73 9.89
N LYS A 35 -22.22 -22.92 10.93
CA LYS A 35 -22.14 -23.29 12.35
C LYS A 35 -23.28 -24.18 12.80
N THR A 36 -24.51 -23.98 12.30
CA THR A 36 -25.73 -24.64 12.79
C THR A 36 -26.45 -25.47 11.72
N ASP A 37 -27.22 -26.47 12.16
CA ASP A 37 -28.05 -27.28 11.25
C ASP A 37 -29.18 -26.47 10.58
N ARG A 38 -29.66 -25.41 11.23
CA ARG A 38 -30.65 -24.50 10.63
C ARG A 38 -30.07 -23.81 9.40
N GLU A 39 -28.89 -23.22 9.54
CA GLU A 39 -28.17 -22.59 8.44
C GLU A 39 -27.84 -23.58 7.33
N LYS A 40 -27.45 -24.82 7.69
CA LYS A 40 -27.18 -25.89 6.72
C LYS A 40 -28.42 -26.22 5.89
N LYS A 41 -29.62 -26.20 6.48
CA LYS A 41 -30.89 -26.35 5.76
C LYS A 41 -31.15 -25.15 4.84
N ASN A 42 -30.89 -23.92 5.29
CA ASN A 42 -31.06 -22.72 4.47
C ASN A 42 -30.20 -22.76 3.20
N LEU A 43 -28.97 -23.28 3.30
CA LEU A 43 -28.06 -23.42 2.16
C LEU A 43 -28.44 -24.55 1.18
N LYS A 44 -29.45 -25.38 1.49
CA LYS A 44 -29.93 -26.48 0.63
C LYS A 44 -28.81 -27.39 0.11
N GLY A 45 -27.83 -27.68 0.97
CA GLY A 45 -26.69 -28.54 0.64
C GLY A 45 -25.53 -27.85 -0.08
N LYS A 46 -25.66 -26.57 -0.45
CA LYS A 46 -24.53 -25.76 -0.93
C LYS A 46 -23.60 -25.41 0.23
N ARG A 47 -22.35 -25.08 -0.09
CA ARG A 47 -21.28 -24.87 0.89
C ARG A 47 -20.46 -23.65 0.49
N PRO A 48 -20.52 -22.55 1.27
CA PRO A 48 -19.55 -21.47 1.14
C PRO A 48 -18.16 -21.94 1.57
N ASP A 49 -17.09 -21.39 0.98
CA ASP A 49 -15.73 -21.78 1.34
C ASP A 49 -15.42 -21.42 2.80
N TYR A 50 -15.80 -20.21 3.22
CA TYR A 50 -15.69 -19.74 4.60
C TYR A 50 -16.98 -19.04 5.07
N VAL A 51 -17.33 -19.29 6.33
CA VAL A 51 -18.34 -18.52 7.08
C VAL A 51 -17.70 -18.02 8.36
N LEU A 52 -17.67 -16.70 8.54
CA LEU A 52 -17.11 -16.03 9.70
C LEU A 52 -18.26 -15.49 10.56
N TYR A 53 -18.16 -15.72 11.86
CA TYR A 53 -19.21 -15.40 12.83
C TYR A 53 -18.75 -14.32 13.80
N SER A 54 -19.68 -13.50 14.26
CA SER A 54 -19.43 -12.63 15.42
C SER A 54 -19.21 -13.48 16.67
N LYS A 55 -18.63 -12.88 17.72
CA LYS A 55 -18.60 -13.46 19.07
C LYS A 55 -19.98 -13.82 19.60
N ASP A 56 -21.01 -13.08 19.18
CA ASP A 56 -22.42 -13.36 19.53
C ASP A 56 -22.99 -14.56 18.75
N GLY A 57 -22.25 -15.08 17.76
CA GLY A 57 -22.60 -16.27 17.02
C GLY A 57 -23.45 -16.04 15.77
N GLU A 58 -23.54 -14.79 15.31
CA GLU A 58 -24.27 -14.43 14.08
C GLU A 58 -23.33 -14.42 12.87
N PRO A 59 -23.77 -14.88 11.67
CA PRO A 59 -22.97 -14.79 10.44
C PRO A 59 -22.63 -13.34 10.12
N LEU A 60 -21.34 -13.02 9.99
CA LEU A 60 -20.87 -11.69 9.60
C LEU A 60 -20.39 -11.65 8.16
N ILE A 61 -19.53 -12.59 7.79
CA ILE A 61 -18.80 -12.56 6.51
C ILE A 61 -18.86 -13.92 5.82
N ILE A 62 -19.14 -13.91 4.51
CA ILE A 62 -18.92 -15.04 3.61
C ILE A 62 -17.69 -14.78 2.76
N ILE A 63 -16.79 -15.77 2.63
CA ILE A 63 -15.65 -15.68 1.72
C ILE A 63 -15.75 -16.80 0.69
N GLU A 64 -15.68 -16.43 -0.58
CA GLU A 64 -15.55 -17.34 -1.71
C GLU A 64 -14.17 -17.21 -2.34
N ALA A 65 -13.47 -18.33 -2.45
CA ALA A 65 -12.13 -18.34 -2.99
C ALA A 65 -12.13 -18.80 -4.46
N LYS A 66 -11.22 -18.25 -5.26
CA LYS A 66 -11.00 -18.68 -6.65
C LYS A 66 -9.53 -18.94 -6.93
N ARG A 67 -9.27 -19.70 -7.99
CA ARG A 67 -7.92 -19.85 -8.55
C ARG A 67 -7.54 -18.58 -9.30
N LYS A 68 -6.23 -18.27 -9.30
CA LYS A 68 -5.66 -17.13 -10.02
C LYS A 68 -6.08 -17.15 -11.50
N GLY A 69 -6.45 -15.99 -12.04
CA GLY A 69 -6.79 -15.81 -13.47
C GLY A 69 -8.24 -16.12 -13.88
N ARG A 70 -9.15 -16.43 -12.93
CA ARG A 70 -10.60 -16.56 -13.18
C ARG A 70 -11.34 -15.28 -12.78
N LYS A 71 -12.53 -15.05 -13.34
CA LYS A 71 -13.35 -13.87 -13.00
C LYS A 71 -13.80 -13.92 -11.54
N ILE A 72 -13.35 -12.94 -10.76
CA ILE A 72 -13.68 -12.76 -9.34
C ILE A 72 -15.17 -12.44 -9.14
N ASP A 73 -15.82 -11.86 -10.14
CA ASP A 73 -17.24 -11.44 -10.08
C ASP A 73 -18.20 -12.64 -9.94
N ASP A 74 -17.88 -13.78 -10.55
CA ASP A 74 -18.68 -15.01 -10.40
C ASP A 74 -18.62 -15.54 -8.97
N ALA A 75 -17.46 -15.39 -8.32
CA ALA A 75 -17.27 -15.75 -6.91
C ALA A 75 -18.06 -14.82 -6.00
N LEU A 76 -18.04 -13.52 -6.32
CA LEU A 76 -18.78 -12.52 -5.56
C LEU A 76 -20.29 -12.78 -5.62
N GLN A 77 -20.82 -13.05 -6.82
CA GLN A 77 -22.22 -13.45 -7.03
C GLN A 77 -22.59 -14.72 -6.22
N GLN A 78 -21.70 -15.71 -6.23
CA GLN A 78 -21.89 -16.93 -5.44
C GLN A 78 -21.92 -16.64 -3.93
N GLY A 79 -20.99 -15.81 -3.45
CA GLY A 79 -20.93 -15.39 -2.05
C GLY A 79 -22.14 -14.57 -1.61
N ILE A 80 -22.66 -13.69 -2.47
CA ILE A 80 -23.89 -12.92 -2.22
C ILE A 80 -25.07 -13.86 -1.97
N HIS A 81 -25.23 -14.90 -2.81
CA HIS A 81 -26.30 -15.87 -2.62
C HIS A 81 -26.21 -16.61 -1.27
N TYR A 82 -25.00 -16.95 -0.82
CA TYR A 82 -24.78 -17.57 0.48
C TYR A 82 -25.05 -16.60 1.62
N ALA A 83 -24.60 -15.36 1.50
CA ALA A 83 -24.80 -14.33 2.51
C ALA A 83 -26.29 -14.01 2.68
N ASP A 84 -27.05 -13.89 1.58
CA ASP A 84 -28.51 -13.71 1.63
C ASP A 84 -29.22 -14.90 2.32
N SER A 85 -28.72 -16.12 2.10
CA SER A 85 -29.30 -17.33 2.71
C SER A 85 -28.99 -17.46 4.20
N LEU A 86 -27.88 -16.87 4.66
CA LEU A 86 -27.38 -16.95 6.02
C LEU A 86 -27.62 -15.68 6.84
N GLY A 87 -27.96 -14.56 6.20
CA GLY A 87 -28.08 -13.25 6.85
C GLY A 87 -26.73 -12.55 7.09
N ALA A 88 -25.66 -12.96 6.41
CA ALA A 88 -24.36 -12.31 6.55
C ALA A 88 -24.35 -10.92 5.87
N THR A 89 -23.69 -9.94 6.49
CA THR A 89 -23.70 -8.56 5.99
C THR A 89 -22.64 -8.30 4.93
N LEU A 90 -21.51 -9.02 4.99
CA LEU A 90 -20.40 -8.83 4.08
C LEU A 90 -20.10 -10.10 3.29
N VAL A 91 -19.68 -9.90 2.05
CA VAL A 91 -19.17 -10.96 1.17
C VAL A 91 -17.80 -10.53 0.69
N PHE A 92 -16.85 -11.45 0.67
CA PHE A 92 -15.57 -11.29 0.01
C PHE A 92 -15.37 -12.38 -1.03
N ALA A 93 -14.85 -11.99 -2.18
CA ALA A 93 -14.40 -12.88 -3.22
C ALA A 93 -12.89 -12.65 -3.40
N THR A 94 -12.08 -13.70 -3.29
CA THR A 94 -10.61 -13.56 -3.36
C THR A 94 -9.91 -14.71 -4.07
N ASP A 95 -8.77 -14.43 -4.69
CA ASP A 95 -7.84 -15.46 -5.19
C ASP A 95 -6.56 -15.59 -4.34
N GLY A 96 -6.55 -14.96 -3.16
CA GLY A 96 -5.42 -14.86 -2.24
C GLY A 96 -4.50 -13.67 -2.50
N VAL A 97 -4.66 -12.97 -3.64
CA VAL A 97 -3.91 -11.75 -3.97
C VAL A 97 -4.86 -10.57 -4.16
N PHE A 98 -5.92 -10.75 -4.93
CA PHE A 98 -6.98 -9.76 -5.12
C PHE A 98 -8.20 -10.12 -4.29
N CYS A 99 -8.88 -9.10 -3.78
CA CYS A 99 -10.16 -9.25 -3.10
C CYS A 99 -11.18 -8.25 -3.66
N LYS A 100 -12.43 -8.66 -3.72
CA LYS A 100 -13.58 -7.76 -3.88
C LYS A 100 -14.53 -8.00 -2.73
N SER A 101 -15.15 -6.93 -2.25
CA SER A 101 -16.14 -7.02 -1.19
C SER A 101 -17.51 -6.52 -1.64
N PHE A 102 -18.56 -6.96 -0.95
CA PHE A 102 -19.92 -6.52 -1.19
C PHE A 102 -20.70 -6.47 0.11
N HIS A 103 -21.50 -5.42 0.27
CA HIS A 103 -22.37 -5.22 1.42
C HIS A 103 -23.80 -5.62 1.05
N THR A 104 -24.32 -6.70 1.66
CA THR A 104 -25.58 -7.33 1.24
C THR A 104 -26.80 -6.45 1.44
N LYS A 105 -26.85 -5.65 2.52
CA LYS A 105 -28.03 -4.80 2.81
C LYS A 105 -28.15 -3.57 1.91
N GLU A 106 -27.02 -2.98 1.52
CA GLU A 106 -26.92 -1.72 0.77
C GLU A 106 -26.62 -1.96 -0.72
N HIS A 107 -26.41 -3.22 -1.09
CA HIS A 107 -26.14 -3.70 -2.44
C HIS A 107 -25.00 -2.96 -3.19
N LYS A 108 -23.93 -2.62 -2.48
CA LYS A 108 -22.75 -1.93 -3.03
C LYS A 108 -21.45 -2.36 -2.33
N SER A 109 -20.30 -2.01 -2.90
CA SER A 109 -19.01 -2.18 -2.22
C SER A 109 -19.00 -1.38 -0.91
N PRO A 110 -18.63 -1.99 0.24
CA PRO A 110 -18.40 -1.24 1.46
C PRO A 110 -17.21 -0.29 1.30
N LEU A 111 -17.29 0.88 1.93
CA LEU A 111 -16.27 1.92 1.90
C LEU A 111 -15.63 2.07 3.28
N LEU A 112 -14.31 1.99 3.35
CA LEU A 112 -13.52 2.38 4.51
C LEU A 112 -12.78 3.68 4.18
N ASN A 113 -13.07 4.74 4.91
CA ASN A 113 -12.40 6.05 4.74
C ASN A 113 -12.49 6.59 3.29
N GLY A 114 -13.58 6.27 2.59
CA GLY A 114 -13.83 6.67 1.21
C GLY A 114 -13.25 5.75 0.12
N ASN A 115 -12.54 4.68 0.49
CA ASN A 115 -12.01 3.67 -0.43
C ASN A 115 -12.82 2.38 -0.34
N GLU A 116 -12.96 1.64 -1.46
CA GLU A 116 -13.56 0.31 -1.42
C GLU A 116 -12.72 -0.64 -0.56
N VAL A 117 -13.38 -1.47 0.24
CA VAL A 117 -12.67 -2.49 1.03
C VAL A 117 -12.26 -3.63 0.10
N ASP A 118 -10.98 -3.74 -0.22
CA ASP A 118 -10.40 -4.73 -1.13
C ASP A 118 -9.43 -5.70 -0.42
N GLU A 119 -9.58 -5.83 0.89
CA GLU A 119 -8.84 -6.76 1.74
C GLU A 119 -9.73 -7.41 2.79
N LEU A 120 -9.28 -8.55 3.34
CA LEU A 120 -9.97 -9.19 4.45
C LEU A 120 -9.81 -8.33 5.71
N ILE A 121 -10.87 -8.26 6.51
CA ILE A 121 -10.92 -7.36 7.67
C ILE A 121 -11.08 -8.11 8.99
N ARG A 122 -10.70 -7.43 10.09
CA ARG A 122 -10.92 -7.91 11.45
C ARG A 122 -12.40 -7.85 11.82
N GLU A 123 -12.80 -8.67 12.79
CA GLU A 123 -14.18 -8.70 13.32
C GLU A 123 -14.64 -7.30 13.78
N SER A 124 -13.80 -6.56 14.51
CA SER A 124 -14.15 -5.23 15.02
C SER A 124 -14.56 -4.25 13.93
N LEU A 125 -13.89 -4.31 12.77
CA LEU A 125 -14.23 -3.49 11.62
C LEU A 125 -15.48 -4.02 10.90
N ALA A 126 -15.60 -5.34 10.73
CA ALA A 126 -16.78 -5.97 10.14
C ALA A 126 -18.08 -5.62 10.90
N LEU A 127 -18.02 -5.57 12.23
CA LEU A 127 -19.15 -5.17 13.08
C LEU A 127 -19.61 -3.73 12.82
N ARG A 128 -18.71 -2.81 12.45
CA ARG A 128 -19.07 -1.43 12.11
C ARG A 128 -19.88 -1.36 10.82
N PHE A 129 -19.63 -2.26 9.88
CA PHE A 129 -20.39 -2.34 8.64
C PHE A 129 -21.82 -2.87 8.84
N LEU A 130 -22.17 -3.47 9.98
CA LEU A 130 -23.54 -3.97 10.21
C LEU A 130 -24.64 -2.91 10.04
N ASN A 131 -24.30 -1.65 10.33
CA ASN A 131 -25.23 -0.52 10.35
C ASN A 131 -25.03 0.44 9.17
N ASN A 132 -23.86 0.44 8.54
CA ASN A 132 -23.55 1.35 7.44
C ASN A 132 -22.51 0.72 6.50
N SER A 133 -22.79 0.74 5.20
CA SER A 133 -21.82 0.38 4.16
C SER A 133 -20.59 1.29 4.10
N GLU A 134 -20.63 2.47 4.71
CA GLU A 134 -19.49 3.39 4.79
C GLU A 134 -19.07 3.56 6.25
N VAL A 135 -17.82 3.21 6.52
CA VAL A 135 -17.21 3.27 7.83
C VAL A 135 -16.02 4.20 7.77
N ASN A 136 -16.01 5.18 8.66
CA ASN A 136 -14.90 6.12 8.79
C ASN A 136 -14.19 5.87 10.13
N THR A 137 -12.95 5.38 10.10
CA THR A 137 -12.10 5.21 11.29
C THR A 137 -11.29 6.48 11.60
N ILE A 138 -11.18 7.39 10.65
CA ILE A 138 -10.38 8.61 10.75
C ILE A 138 -11.26 9.87 10.80
N SER A 139 -10.71 10.94 11.37
CA SER A 139 -11.42 12.21 11.50
C SER A 139 -11.76 12.82 10.13
N PRO A 140 -12.83 13.62 10.02
CA PRO A 140 -13.18 14.32 8.77
C PRO A 140 -12.06 15.21 8.24
N LYS A 141 -11.25 15.80 9.12
CA LYS A 141 -10.06 16.58 8.73
C LYS A 141 -9.04 15.69 8.01
N VAL A 142 -8.68 14.55 8.60
CA VAL A 142 -7.75 13.56 8.01
C VAL A 142 -8.26 13.06 6.65
N GLN A 143 -9.58 12.88 6.50
CA GLN A 143 -10.17 12.51 5.21
C GLN A 143 -10.10 13.63 4.17
N TYR A 144 -10.33 14.88 4.59
CA TYR A 144 -10.23 16.05 3.72
C TYR A 144 -8.79 16.21 3.23
N ASP A 145 -7.81 16.18 4.14
CA ASP A 145 -6.38 16.30 3.83
C ASP A 145 -5.95 15.19 2.85
N ARG A 146 -6.43 13.95 3.05
CA ARG A 146 -6.19 12.83 2.12
C ARG A 146 -6.78 13.07 0.74
N LYS A 147 -8.05 13.48 0.66
CA LYS A 147 -8.74 13.73 -0.62
C LYS A 147 -8.10 14.88 -1.40
N GLU A 148 -7.71 15.94 -0.69
CA GLU A 148 -7.03 17.09 -1.27
C GLU A 148 -5.65 16.70 -1.82
N LEU A 149 -4.89 15.90 -1.06
CA LEU A 149 -3.60 15.39 -1.50
C LEU A 149 -3.76 14.50 -2.74
N ILE A 150 -4.66 13.50 -2.71
CA ILE A 150 -4.93 12.63 -3.86
C ILE A 150 -5.33 13.44 -5.11
N LYS A 151 -6.18 14.45 -4.94
CA LYS A 151 -6.61 15.32 -6.04
C LYS A 151 -5.43 16.05 -6.67
N ILE A 152 -4.51 16.58 -5.86
CA ILE A 152 -3.33 17.30 -6.34
C ILE A 152 -2.38 16.36 -7.08
N PHE A 153 -2.20 15.13 -6.58
CA PHE A 153 -1.44 14.08 -7.27
C PHE A 153 -2.05 13.75 -8.65
N ASP A 154 -3.37 13.56 -8.73
CA ASP A 154 -4.07 13.28 -9.98
C ASP A 154 -3.93 14.44 -10.98
N GLU A 155 -4.07 15.69 -10.50
CA GLU A 155 -3.90 16.89 -11.33
C GLU A 155 -2.46 17.04 -11.85
N ALA A 156 -1.45 16.90 -10.98
CA ALA A 156 -0.05 16.96 -11.38
C ALA A 156 0.30 15.87 -12.40
N ASN A 157 -0.19 14.65 -12.21
CA ASN A 157 0.03 13.54 -13.13
C ASN A 157 -0.60 13.81 -14.52
N ASN A 158 -1.75 14.48 -14.55
CA ASN A 158 -2.41 14.88 -15.79
C ASN A 158 -1.64 15.99 -16.53
N ILE A 159 -1.10 16.98 -15.80
CA ILE A 159 -0.25 18.04 -16.38
C ILE A 159 1.02 17.41 -16.97
N LEU A 160 1.69 16.54 -16.22
CA LEU A 160 2.91 15.84 -16.65
C LEU A 160 2.69 14.92 -17.85
N ARG A 161 1.47 14.38 -18.03
CA ARG A 161 1.09 13.64 -19.24
C ARG A 161 1.13 14.53 -20.49
N GLY A 162 0.82 15.82 -20.34
CA GLY A 162 0.81 16.81 -21.42
C GLY A 162 2.21 17.16 -21.94
N ASP A 163 3.26 16.99 -21.13
CA ASP A 163 4.66 17.31 -21.51
C ASP A 163 5.32 16.25 -22.40
N GLY A 164 4.60 15.18 -22.75
CA GLY A 164 5.13 14.08 -23.56
C GLY A 164 5.85 12.99 -22.76
N LEU A 165 5.81 13.02 -21.42
CA LEU A 165 6.20 11.90 -20.56
C LEU A 165 5.17 10.77 -20.67
N ARG A 166 5.50 9.74 -21.45
CA ARG A 166 4.56 8.66 -21.82
C ARG A 166 4.48 7.57 -20.73
N ALA A 167 5.57 7.31 -20.02
CA ALA A 167 5.59 6.31 -18.97
C ALA A 167 4.94 6.83 -17.67
N GLY A 168 4.19 5.98 -16.98
CA GLY A 168 3.61 6.32 -15.67
C GLY A 168 4.65 6.50 -14.57
N THR A 169 5.75 5.73 -14.65
CA THR A 169 6.86 5.74 -13.70
C THR A 169 7.69 7.02 -13.77
N GLU A 170 7.99 7.51 -14.97
CA GLU A 170 8.74 8.77 -15.19
C GLU A 170 7.99 9.96 -14.58
N ARG A 171 6.67 10.06 -14.83
CA ARG A 171 5.83 11.15 -14.29
C ARG A 171 5.77 11.14 -12.77
N PHE A 172 5.70 9.95 -12.18
CA PHE A 172 5.69 9.81 -10.72
C PHE A 172 7.03 10.25 -10.11
N GLY A 173 8.15 9.86 -10.73
CA GLY A 173 9.48 10.29 -10.29
C GLY A 173 9.66 11.81 -10.31
N GLU A 174 9.26 12.46 -11.41
CA GLU A 174 9.32 13.93 -11.54
C GLU A 174 8.48 14.64 -10.46
N PHE A 175 7.26 14.17 -10.24
CA PHE A 175 6.38 14.75 -9.22
C PHE A 175 6.91 14.51 -7.80
N ALA A 176 7.39 13.29 -7.50
CA ALA A 176 7.95 12.95 -6.21
C ALA A 176 9.17 13.81 -5.87
N ASN A 177 10.06 14.03 -6.84
CA ASN A 177 11.23 14.90 -6.69
C ASN A 177 10.85 16.35 -6.32
N ILE A 178 9.77 16.89 -6.89
CA ILE A 178 9.25 18.23 -6.55
C ILE A 178 8.60 18.23 -5.16
N LEU A 179 7.85 17.19 -4.85
CA LEU A 179 7.17 17.04 -3.56
C LEU A 179 8.16 16.92 -2.39
N PHE A 180 9.26 16.18 -2.58
CA PHE A 180 10.33 16.08 -1.60
C PHE A 180 11.02 17.42 -1.34
N LEU A 181 11.19 18.27 -2.37
CA LEU A 181 11.73 19.62 -2.16
C LEU A 181 10.86 20.44 -1.20
N LYS A 182 9.53 20.36 -1.35
CA LYS A 182 8.58 21.02 -0.46
C LYS A 182 8.69 20.48 0.97
N LEU A 183 8.65 19.14 1.12
CA LEU A 183 8.74 18.47 2.43
C LEU A 183 10.04 18.79 3.17
N ILE A 184 11.19 18.71 2.49
CA ILE A 184 12.49 19.04 3.09
C ILE A 184 12.51 20.51 3.51
N SER A 185 12.04 21.41 2.65
CA SER A 185 12.03 22.83 2.98
C SER A 185 11.13 23.17 4.17
N GLU A 186 9.98 22.51 4.31
CA GLU A 186 9.11 22.70 5.48
C GLU A 186 9.73 22.14 6.75
N ASN A 187 10.33 20.95 6.67
CA ASN A 187 10.99 20.33 7.80
C ASN A 187 12.17 21.17 8.31
N GLU A 188 12.99 21.71 7.40
CA GLU A 188 14.11 22.60 7.77
C GLU A 188 13.63 23.94 8.33
N GLN A 189 12.47 24.44 7.87
CA GLN A 189 11.84 25.62 8.46
C GLN A 189 11.40 25.35 9.91
N ILE A 190 10.79 24.18 10.18
CA ILE A 190 10.40 23.76 11.55
C ILE A 190 11.62 23.65 12.46
N LYS A 191 12.69 22.98 12.01
CA LYS A 191 13.95 22.87 12.77
C LYS A 191 14.50 24.24 13.14
N LYS A 192 14.51 25.17 12.18
CA LYS A 192 14.96 26.54 12.41
C LYS A 192 14.07 27.30 13.40
N GLU A 193 12.75 27.12 13.33
CA GLU A 193 11.79 27.70 14.29
C GLU A 193 11.97 27.13 15.70
N ASN A 194 12.36 25.87 15.81
CA ASN A 194 12.71 25.20 17.06
C ASN A 194 14.12 25.56 17.57
N GLY A 195 14.89 26.35 16.82
CA GLY A 195 16.24 26.77 17.20
C GLY A 195 17.33 25.72 16.96
N GLU A 196 17.06 24.71 16.11
CA GLU A 196 18.07 23.74 15.69
C GLU A 196 18.96 24.33 14.59
N ASP A 197 20.27 24.21 14.76
CA ASP A 197 21.24 24.56 13.72
C ASP A 197 21.33 23.43 12.69
N THR A 198 21.15 23.78 11.42
CA THR A 198 21.23 22.82 10.32
C THR A 198 22.23 23.29 9.25
N ASN A 199 22.89 22.34 8.60
CA ASN A 199 23.77 22.61 7.46
C ASN A 199 22.99 22.85 6.15
N PHE A 200 21.67 23.02 6.24
CA PHE A 200 20.81 23.23 5.08
C PHE A 200 21.04 24.61 4.49
N ASP A 201 21.35 24.65 3.20
CA ASP A 201 21.51 25.90 2.49
C ASP A 201 20.14 26.49 2.13
N ASN A 202 19.80 27.65 2.70
CA ASN A 202 18.53 28.34 2.44
C ASN A 202 18.26 28.65 0.96
N SER A 203 19.28 28.65 0.10
CA SER A 203 19.10 28.75 -1.36
C SER A 203 18.34 27.55 -1.95
N CYS A 204 18.37 26.39 -1.27
CA CYS A 204 17.61 25.19 -1.60
C CYS A 204 16.16 25.20 -1.08
N SER A 205 15.76 26.21 -0.30
CA SER A 205 14.40 26.28 0.25
C SER A 205 13.35 26.52 -0.84
N TRP A 206 12.13 26.05 -0.59
CA TRP A 206 10.98 26.22 -1.47
C TRP A 206 10.73 27.70 -1.84
N GLU A 207 10.83 28.58 -0.84
CA GLU A 207 10.67 30.03 -1.03
C GLU A 207 11.80 30.66 -1.87
N SER A 208 13.02 30.16 -1.75
CA SER A 208 14.14 30.59 -2.61
C SER A 208 13.93 30.13 -4.05
N ILE A 209 13.51 28.88 -4.27
CA ILE A 209 13.26 28.31 -5.60
C ILE A 209 12.12 29.06 -6.30
N LYS A 210 11.04 29.42 -5.59
CA LYS A 210 9.91 30.19 -6.13
C LYS A 210 10.32 31.54 -6.70
N LYS A 211 11.30 32.21 -6.08
CA LYS A 211 11.81 33.52 -6.50
C LYS A 211 12.66 33.44 -7.77
N ILE A 212 13.13 32.25 -8.15
CA ILE A 212 13.87 32.06 -9.40
C ILE A 212 12.94 32.26 -10.60
N PRO A 213 13.36 33.04 -11.63
CA PRO A 213 12.60 33.19 -12.86
C PRO A 213 12.20 31.85 -13.47
N ILE A 214 10.96 31.75 -13.95
CA ILE A 214 10.37 30.51 -14.49
C ILE A 214 11.32 29.87 -15.51
N THR A 215 11.89 30.66 -16.42
CA THR A 215 12.79 30.20 -17.49
C THR A 215 14.10 29.56 -17.01
N ALA A 216 14.55 29.86 -15.79
CA ALA A 216 15.80 29.37 -15.21
C ALA A 216 15.58 28.40 -14.03
N ARG A 217 14.33 28.16 -13.65
CA ARG A 217 14.00 27.44 -12.40
C ARG A 217 14.38 25.97 -12.44
N ILE A 218 14.09 25.28 -13.56
CA ILE A 218 14.50 23.87 -13.74
C ILE A 218 16.02 23.74 -13.68
N GLU A 219 16.74 24.61 -14.39
CA GLU A 219 18.21 24.60 -14.39
C GLU A 219 18.77 24.85 -12.98
N TYR A 220 18.20 25.82 -12.25
CA TYR A 220 18.59 26.10 -10.88
C TYR A 220 18.38 24.90 -9.95
N ILE A 221 17.23 24.23 -10.04
CA ILE A 221 16.95 23.02 -9.25
C ILE A 221 17.99 21.94 -9.57
N ASN A 222 18.21 21.65 -10.85
CA ASN A 222 19.09 20.56 -11.29
C ASN A 222 20.56 20.82 -10.97
N GLN A 223 21.04 22.04 -11.19
CA GLN A 223 22.45 22.38 -11.08
C GLN A 223 22.87 22.84 -9.69
N THR A 224 21.94 23.38 -8.90
CA THR A 224 22.23 23.94 -7.57
C THR A 224 21.56 23.12 -6.48
N VAL A 225 20.23 23.05 -6.49
CA VAL A 225 19.46 22.50 -5.37
C VAL A 225 19.77 21.02 -5.19
N TYR A 226 19.55 20.19 -6.20
CA TYR A 226 19.75 18.74 -6.08
C TYR A 226 21.19 18.34 -5.82
N LYS A 227 22.17 19.06 -6.38
CA LYS A 227 23.58 18.82 -6.04
C LYS A 227 23.84 19.07 -4.56
N LYS A 228 23.35 20.18 -4.02
CA LYS A 228 23.52 20.51 -2.59
C LYS A 228 22.78 19.53 -1.69
N LEU A 229 21.57 19.11 -2.03
CA LEU A 229 20.82 18.12 -1.24
C LEU A 229 21.47 16.74 -1.27
N ASN A 230 21.93 16.29 -2.44
CA ASN A 230 22.68 15.03 -2.55
C ASN A 230 23.96 15.04 -1.71
N ILE A 231 24.68 16.17 -1.67
CA ILE A 231 25.85 16.34 -0.79
C ILE A 231 25.45 16.33 0.69
N LEU A 232 24.41 17.10 1.05
CA LEU A 232 23.96 17.27 2.44
C LEU A 232 23.51 15.94 3.07
N TYR A 233 22.78 15.12 2.32
CA TYR A 233 22.23 13.85 2.79
C TYR A 233 23.05 12.62 2.33
N ASN A 234 24.24 12.84 1.75
CA ASN A 234 25.11 11.80 1.22
C ASN A 234 24.36 10.78 0.32
N THR A 235 23.62 11.29 -0.66
CA THR A 235 22.68 10.51 -1.46
C THR A 235 22.77 10.82 -2.96
N THR A 236 22.16 9.98 -3.78
CA THR A 236 21.98 10.16 -5.24
C THR A 236 20.51 10.17 -5.66
N ILE A 237 19.61 10.20 -4.68
CA ILE A 237 18.16 10.07 -4.87
C ILE A 237 17.61 11.25 -5.68
N PHE A 238 18.14 12.46 -5.48
CA PHE A 238 17.70 13.63 -6.23
C PHE A 238 18.32 13.62 -7.61
N THR A 239 17.53 13.13 -8.57
CA THR A 239 17.88 13.08 -9.98
C THR A 239 17.41 14.35 -10.71
N PRO A 240 18.13 14.82 -11.75
CA PRO A 240 17.74 16.01 -12.49
C PRO A 240 16.32 15.88 -13.06
N LEU A 241 15.51 16.93 -12.88
CA LEU A 241 14.21 17.06 -13.52
C LEU A 241 14.38 16.98 -15.03
N THR A 242 13.56 16.13 -15.67
CA THR A 242 13.55 15.92 -17.13
C THR A 242 12.45 16.73 -17.84
N LEU A 243 11.68 17.51 -17.08
CA LEU A 243 10.66 18.43 -17.57
C LEU A 243 11.22 19.36 -18.65
N ARG A 244 10.49 19.46 -19.77
CA ARG A 244 10.87 20.35 -20.87
C ARG A 244 10.20 21.71 -20.76
N ASN A 245 9.04 21.74 -20.11
CA ASN A 245 8.24 22.93 -19.96
C ASN A 245 8.35 23.54 -18.56
N ASN A 246 8.91 24.74 -18.46
CA ASN A 246 9.01 25.48 -17.20
C ASN A 246 7.64 25.89 -16.63
N ASP A 247 6.62 26.05 -17.49
CA ASP A 247 5.26 26.36 -17.04
C ASP A 247 4.61 25.20 -16.29
N ILE A 248 4.99 23.96 -16.61
CA ILE A 248 4.50 22.77 -15.91
C ILE A 248 5.07 22.69 -14.50
N LEU A 249 6.37 22.94 -14.34
CA LEU A 249 6.98 23.03 -13.01
C LEU A 249 6.30 24.13 -12.17
N LYS A 250 6.03 25.29 -12.78
CA LYS A 250 5.31 26.37 -12.12
C LYS A 250 3.92 25.93 -11.66
N GLU A 251 3.12 25.30 -12.53
CA GLU A 251 1.76 24.86 -12.20
C GLU A 251 1.74 23.82 -11.07
N ILE A 252 2.68 22.87 -11.08
CA ILE A 252 2.83 21.89 -9.99
C ILE A 252 3.21 22.58 -8.68
N MET A 253 4.18 23.50 -8.71
CA MET A 253 4.58 24.24 -7.52
C MET A 253 3.43 25.10 -6.97
N GLU A 254 2.64 25.76 -7.81
CA GLU A 254 1.48 26.55 -7.39
C GLU A 254 0.39 25.70 -6.70
N LYS A 255 0.22 24.44 -7.11
CA LYS A 255 -0.71 23.51 -6.46
C LYS A 255 -0.20 22.98 -5.12
N LEU A 256 1.11 22.81 -4.98
CA LEU A 256 1.74 22.33 -3.74
C LEU A 256 1.96 23.44 -2.71
N ASP A 257 2.09 24.69 -3.17
CA ASP A 257 2.38 25.85 -2.32
C ASP A 257 1.44 26.06 -1.12
N PRO A 258 0.10 26.02 -1.28
CA PRO A 258 -0.83 26.26 -0.17
C PRO A 258 -0.85 25.13 0.85
N LEU A 259 -0.23 23.98 0.56
CA LEU A 259 -0.17 22.86 1.48
C LEU A 259 0.95 23.07 2.49
N ILE A 260 0.66 22.71 3.74
CA ILE A 260 1.66 22.47 4.78
C ILE A 260 1.74 20.96 4.92
N LEU A 261 2.62 20.35 4.13
CA LEU A 261 2.68 18.89 4.08
C LEU A 261 3.16 18.34 5.43
N THR A 262 4.07 18.99 6.14
CA THR A 262 4.50 18.57 7.49
C THR A 262 3.34 18.39 8.49
N ASP A 263 2.25 19.15 8.35
CA ASP A 263 1.07 19.08 9.23
C ASP A 263 0.10 17.95 8.86
N VAL A 264 0.30 17.33 7.68
CA VAL A 264 -0.46 16.17 7.23
C VAL A 264 0.17 14.91 7.83
N ASP A 265 -0.67 14.07 8.43
CA ASP A 265 -0.28 12.80 9.04
C ASP A 265 0.55 11.93 8.06
N SER A 266 1.60 11.28 8.56
CA SER A 266 2.46 10.40 7.75
C SER A 266 1.68 9.28 7.07
N ASP A 267 0.65 8.77 7.74
CA ASP A 267 -0.21 7.70 7.22
C ASP A 267 -1.09 8.23 6.08
N ILE A 268 -1.54 9.49 6.14
CA ILE A 268 -2.28 10.13 5.04
C ILE A 268 -1.39 10.32 3.82
N LYS A 269 -0.14 10.76 4.03
CA LYS A 269 0.82 10.90 2.93
C LYS A 269 1.07 9.55 2.28
N GLY A 270 1.41 8.53 3.09
CA GLY A 270 1.63 7.15 2.64
C GLY A 270 0.46 6.65 1.80
N ASP A 271 -0.77 6.76 2.32
CA ASP A 271 -1.97 6.31 1.63
C ASP A 271 -2.24 7.08 0.32
N ALA A 272 -1.96 8.39 0.27
CA ALA A 272 -2.10 9.17 -0.96
C ALA A 272 -1.05 8.78 -2.02
N PHE A 273 0.18 8.51 -1.59
CA PHE A 273 1.24 7.98 -2.45
C PHE A 273 0.88 6.59 -2.99
N GLU A 274 0.46 5.68 -2.10
CA GLU A 274 0.03 4.34 -2.46
C GLU A 274 -1.17 4.36 -3.41
N PHE A 275 -2.18 5.19 -3.14
CA PHE A 275 -3.33 5.36 -4.03
C PHE A 275 -2.91 5.85 -5.43
N SER A 276 -1.99 6.83 -5.51
CA SER A 276 -1.46 7.33 -6.77
C SER A 276 -0.67 6.27 -7.55
N VAL A 277 -0.08 5.30 -6.87
CA VAL A 277 0.66 4.17 -7.46
C VAL A 277 -0.29 3.02 -7.84
N ALA A 278 -1.26 2.70 -6.98
CA ALA A 278 -2.19 1.58 -7.10
C ALA A 278 -3.16 1.70 -8.28
N ARG A 279 -3.58 2.92 -8.64
CA ARG A 279 -4.50 3.19 -9.76
C ARG A 279 -3.97 2.79 -11.16
N LYS A 280 -2.74 2.25 -11.26
CA LYS A 280 -2.10 1.86 -12.53
C LYS A 280 -1.47 0.47 -12.55
N GLY A 281 -1.95 -0.50 -11.75
CA GLY A 281 -1.56 -1.91 -11.91
C GLY A 281 -0.06 -2.20 -11.73
N VAL A 282 0.69 -1.28 -11.15
CA VAL A 282 2.12 -1.40 -10.82
C VAL A 282 2.23 -1.20 -9.31
N VAL A 283 1.66 -2.14 -8.56
CA VAL A 283 1.62 -2.09 -7.08
C VAL A 283 2.98 -2.43 -6.43
N SER A 284 4.01 -2.82 -7.19
CA SER A 284 5.27 -3.27 -6.57
C SER A 284 6.44 -2.30 -6.65
N HIS A 285 6.39 -1.25 -7.48
CA HIS A 285 7.57 -0.38 -7.73
C HIS A 285 7.62 0.80 -6.75
N GLY A 286 6.49 1.47 -6.51
CA GLY A 286 6.43 2.68 -5.68
C GLY A 286 6.65 2.42 -4.19
N THR A 287 6.07 1.34 -3.66
CA THR A 287 6.21 0.93 -2.25
C THR A 287 7.65 0.53 -1.92
N LEU A 288 8.31 -0.23 -2.80
CA LEU A 288 9.73 -0.57 -2.63
C LEU A 288 10.60 0.68 -2.67
N LEU A 289 10.34 1.58 -3.62
CA LEU A 289 11.06 2.85 -3.72
C LEU A 289 10.85 3.69 -2.45
N PHE A 290 9.62 3.80 -1.94
CA PHE A 290 9.33 4.53 -0.71
C PHE A 290 10.07 3.94 0.51
N ILE A 291 10.08 2.62 0.67
CA ILE A 291 10.83 1.94 1.74
C ILE A 291 12.33 2.21 1.61
N VAL A 292 12.89 2.11 0.40
CA VAL A 292 14.31 2.37 0.12
C VAL A 292 14.69 3.84 0.37
N LEU A 293 13.79 4.77 0.04
CA LEU A 293 14.11 6.21 0.03
C LEU A 293 13.77 6.93 1.34
N VAL A 294 12.77 6.45 2.07
CA VAL A 294 12.22 7.14 3.25
C VAL A 294 12.49 6.35 4.52
N VAL A 295 12.20 5.05 4.50
CA VAL A 295 12.27 4.19 5.69
C VAL A 295 13.73 3.78 5.97
N TYR A 296 14.47 3.39 4.94
CA TYR A 296 15.85 2.90 5.08
C TYR A 296 16.82 3.95 5.67
N PRO A 297 16.84 5.23 5.23
CA PRO A 297 17.69 6.23 5.85
C PRO A 297 17.38 6.45 7.33
N TRP A 298 16.10 6.45 7.71
CA TRP A 298 15.66 6.59 9.10
C TRP A 298 16.10 5.42 9.99
N ILE A 299 15.96 4.17 9.51
CA ILE A 299 16.38 2.98 10.27
C ILE A 299 17.91 2.93 10.42
N SER A 300 18.65 3.36 9.39
CA SER A 300 20.11 3.44 9.44
C SER A 300 20.60 4.48 10.45
N GLU A 301 19.96 5.64 10.55
CA GLU A 301 20.28 6.69 11.53
C GLU A 301 19.96 6.28 12.98
N LEU A 302 18.99 5.36 13.18
CA LEU A 302 18.68 4.77 14.49
C LEU A 302 19.67 3.67 14.91
N GLY A 303 20.72 3.39 14.13
CA GLY A 303 21.78 2.43 14.46
C GLY A 303 21.50 0.99 14.06
N PHE A 304 20.42 0.72 13.31
CA PHE A 304 20.02 -0.63 12.87
C PHE A 304 20.42 -0.93 11.42
N SER A 305 21.57 -0.45 10.95
CA SER A 305 22.01 -0.57 9.56
C SER A 305 22.07 -2.02 9.06
N LEU A 306 22.52 -2.96 9.91
CA LEU A 306 22.63 -4.38 9.54
C LEU A 306 21.25 -5.04 9.29
N LEU A 307 20.26 -4.68 10.11
CA LEU A 307 18.88 -5.15 9.99
C LEU A 307 18.20 -4.49 8.78
N ALA A 308 18.44 -3.19 8.57
CA ALA A 308 17.94 -2.44 7.43
C ALA A 308 18.44 -3.03 6.11
N ASP A 309 19.74 -3.35 6.03
CA ASP A 309 20.37 -3.97 4.86
C ASP A 309 19.78 -5.35 4.55
N ALA A 310 19.55 -6.17 5.59
CA ALA A 310 18.96 -7.49 5.43
C ALA A 310 17.50 -7.42 4.92
N VAL A 311 16.70 -6.54 5.50
CA VAL A 311 15.30 -6.30 5.10
C VAL A 311 15.23 -5.71 3.69
N LEU A 312 16.10 -4.76 3.35
CA LEU A 312 16.16 -4.14 2.02
C LEU A 312 16.53 -5.17 0.94
N LEU A 313 17.52 -6.02 1.21
CA LEU A 313 17.95 -7.08 0.30
C LEU A 313 16.82 -8.10 0.09
N PHE A 314 16.14 -8.50 1.17
CA PHE A 314 15.00 -9.41 1.11
C PHE A 314 13.83 -8.84 0.28
N LEU A 315 13.51 -7.56 0.48
CA LEU A 315 12.47 -6.86 -0.30
C LEU A 315 12.85 -6.75 -1.78
N CYS A 316 14.12 -6.46 -2.10
CA CYS A 316 14.63 -6.44 -3.47
C CYS A 316 14.57 -7.82 -4.14
N LEU A 317 14.94 -8.90 -3.43
CA LEU A 317 14.88 -10.27 -3.96
C LEU A 317 13.43 -10.72 -4.19
N SER A 318 12.54 -10.46 -3.23
CA SER A 318 11.11 -10.75 -3.33
C SER A 318 10.45 -10.00 -4.50
N TYR A 319 10.92 -8.78 -4.75
CA TYR A 319 10.48 -7.97 -5.87
C TYR A 319 10.96 -8.50 -7.23
N ILE A 320 12.23 -8.89 -7.34
CA ILE A 320 12.77 -9.53 -8.55
C ILE A 320 12.00 -10.82 -8.85
N ALA A 321 11.65 -11.59 -7.83
CA ALA A 321 10.81 -12.79 -7.97
C ALA A 321 9.38 -12.46 -8.47
N SER A 322 8.79 -11.35 -8.02
CA SER A 322 7.48 -10.86 -8.49
C SER A 322 7.52 -10.43 -9.98
N ILE A 323 8.57 -9.70 -10.39
CA ILE A 323 8.80 -9.36 -11.81
C ILE A 323 8.98 -10.62 -12.65
N ALA A 324 9.77 -11.59 -12.16
CA ALA A 324 9.97 -12.86 -12.82
C ALA A 324 8.62 -13.60 -13.03
N GLY A 325 7.78 -13.64 -12.00
CA GLY A 325 6.43 -14.22 -12.09
C GLY A 325 5.53 -13.51 -13.11
N ASN A 326 5.60 -12.18 -13.20
CA ASN A 326 4.83 -11.40 -14.18
C ASN A 326 5.32 -11.59 -15.62
N LEU A 327 6.63 -11.77 -15.83
CA LEU A 327 7.21 -12.07 -17.14
C LEU A 327 6.82 -13.47 -17.65
N GLU A 328 6.75 -14.48 -16.76
CA GLU A 328 6.24 -15.81 -17.10
C GLU A 328 4.76 -15.75 -17.56
N GLN A 329 3.93 -14.93 -16.90
CA GLN A 329 2.53 -14.72 -17.29
C GLN A 329 2.37 -14.01 -18.65
N LEU A 330 3.37 -13.23 -19.06
CA LEU A 330 3.46 -12.61 -20.38
C LEU A 330 4.08 -13.54 -21.44
N GLY A 331 4.36 -14.80 -21.10
CA GLY A 331 4.90 -15.80 -22.01
C GLY A 331 6.40 -15.72 -22.23
N VAL A 332 7.13 -14.96 -21.41
CA VAL A 332 8.61 -14.93 -21.42
C VAL A 332 9.12 -16.07 -20.52
N PRO A 333 9.73 -17.12 -21.08
CA PRO A 333 10.19 -18.26 -20.29
C PRO A 333 11.42 -17.87 -19.47
N ILE A 334 11.33 -18.03 -18.14
CA ILE A 334 12.46 -17.80 -17.24
C ILE A 334 13.20 -19.12 -17.00
N PRO A 335 14.53 -19.16 -17.16
CA PRO A 335 15.32 -20.35 -16.88
C PRO A 335 15.12 -20.85 -15.44
N ALA A 336 14.81 -22.14 -15.28
CA ALA A 336 14.55 -22.76 -13.97
C ALA A 336 15.70 -22.60 -12.96
N TYR A 337 16.95 -22.50 -13.42
CA TYR A 337 18.11 -22.22 -12.58
C TYR A 337 17.99 -20.86 -11.86
N ILE A 338 17.51 -19.82 -12.55
CA ILE A 338 17.35 -18.48 -11.98
C ILE A 338 16.24 -18.50 -10.92
N LYS A 339 15.15 -19.22 -11.19
CA LYS A 339 14.01 -19.37 -10.28
C LYS A 339 14.40 -20.09 -8.99
N ASN A 340 15.11 -21.21 -9.10
CA ASN A 340 15.53 -21.99 -7.94
C ASN A 340 16.54 -21.20 -7.09
N LYS A 341 17.48 -20.51 -7.74
CA LYS A 341 18.46 -19.68 -7.05
C LYS A 341 17.82 -18.51 -6.30
N LEU A 342 16.89 -17.80 -6.93
CA LEU A 342 16.11 -16.72 -6.28
C LEU A 342 15.32 -17.25 -5.07
N ALA A 343 14.65 -18.40 -5.21
CA ALA A 343 13.87 -18.98 -4.13
C ALA A 343 14.75 -19.43 -2.94
N GLU A 344 15.91 -20.03 -3.20
CA GLU A 344 16.89 -20.40 -2.18
C GLU A 344 17.45 -19.17 -1.44
N GLU A 345 17.76 -18.11 -2.19
CA GLU A 345 18.36 -16.89 -1.65
C GLU A 345 17.35 -16.06 -0.83
N ILE A 346 16.08 -16.03 -1.24
CA ILE A 346 14.98 -15.46 -0.45
C ILE A 346 14.79 -16.23 0.85
N LYS A 347 14.70 -17.56 0.77
CA LYS A 347 14.48 -18.42 1.96
C LYS A 347 15.62 -18.30 2.96
N SER A 348 16.87 -18.35 2.48
CA SER A 348 18.05 -18.21 3.33
C SER A 348 18.08 -16.88 4.09
N LYS A 349 17.58 -15.79 3.48
CA LYS A 349 17.54 -14.47 4.12
C LYS A 349 16.36 -14.30 5.07
N ASP A 350 15.22 -14.90 4.76
CA ASP A 350 14.05 -14.95 5.65
C ASP A 350 14.40 -15.67 6.97
N ASP A 351 15.10 -16.80 6.86
CA ASP A 351 15.59 -17.57 8.02
C ASP A 351 16.60 -16.74 8.85
N SER A 352 17.55 -16.05 8.20
CA SER A 352 18.52 -15.19 8.90
C SER A 352 17.89 -13.98 9.61
N ILE A 353 16.86 -13.38 9.00
CA ILE A 353 16.12 -12.26 9.59
C ILE A 353 15.34 -12.75 10.81
N SER A 354 14.69 -13.91 10.70
CA SER A 354 13.94 -14.52 11.79
C SER A 354 14.84 -14.83 13.00
N GLU A 355 16.05 -15.40 12.77
CA GLU A 355 17.03 -15.67 13.82
C GLU A 355 17.52 -14.39 14.53
N LEU A 356 17.71 -13.28 13.82
CA LEU A 356 18.08 -11.97 14.41
C LEU A 356 16.98 -11.41 15.33
N PHE A 357 15.71 -11.65 15.01
CA PHE A 357 14.58 -11.20 15.83
C PHE A 357 14.30 -12.12 17.03
N GLU A 358 14.71 -13.39 16.97
CA GLU A 358 14.63 -14.33 18.09
C GLU A 358 15.79 -14.17 19.07
N GLY A 359 17.02 -13.91 18.60
CA GLY A 359 18.19 -13.70 19.47
C GLY A 359 18.08 -12.46 20.38
N ASN A 360 17.46 -11.37 19.91
CA ASN A 360 17.26 -10.15 20.71
C ASN A 360 16.23 -10.31 21.84
N LYS A 361 15.44 -11.40 21.87
CA LYS A 361 14.50 -11.69 22.97
C LYS A 361 15.12 -12.45 24.13
N GLU A 362 16.30 -13.04 23.94
CA GLU A 362 17.00 -13.78 25.00
C GLU A 362 17.95 -12.89 25.83
N GLU A 363 18.35 -11.72 25.33
CA GLU A 363 19.20 -10.77 26.08
C GLU A 363 18.43 -9.80 27.00
N GLU A 364 17.09 -9.75 26.92
CA GLU A 364 16.23 -8.88 27.75
C GLU A 364 15.53 -9.59 28.93
N ASN A 365 15.91 -10.82 29.30
CA ASN A 365 15.38 -11.52 30.49
C ASN A 365 16.40 -11.69 31.62
#